data_AF-A0A5J6MNN4-F1
#
_entry.id   AF-A0A5J6MNN4-F1
#
_cell.length_a   1.000
_cell.length_b   1.000
_cell.length_c   1.000
_cell.angle_alpha   90.00
_cell.angle_beta   90.00
_cell.angle_gamma   90.00
#
_symmetry.space_group_name_H-M   'P 1'
#
loop_
_entity.id
_entity.type
_entity.pdbx_description
1 polymer ?
#
loop_
_entity_poly.entity_id
_entity_poly.type
_entity_poly.pdbx_seq_one_letter_code
_entity_poly.pdbx_strand_id
1 'polypeptide(L)'
;MSMTIAQPARKPVPVGLRLAALFLSAFLAACATSEPAPAPTPPPPQSCPENLSAAKAKLVTPYDQLAAFIGSEHLERTFTKPVDDMIAAGGGFDHSIAAGERYVQEYKNILANEQATRDEYHSMGKDDAWIDLYLSSVRDGITINQAFVDAARCKQAQAQAQQQN
;
A
#
# COMPACT_ATOMS: atom_id res chain seq x y z
N MET A 1 12.75 53.78 0.06
CA MET A 1 13.76 52.71 -0.02
C MET A 1 13.14 51.58 -0.83
N SER A 2 13.47 51.52 -2.11
CA SER A 2 12.94 50.53 -3.06
C SER A 2 13.82 49.29 -3.03
N MET A 3 13.24 48.11 -2.81
CA MET A 3 13.91 46.82 -2.97
C MET A 3 13.33 46.10 -4.19
N THR A 4 14.08 46.14 -5.29
CA THR A 4 13.92 45.29 -6.47
C THR A 4 14.79 44.06 -6.27
N ILE A 5 14.22 42.87 -6.29
CA ILE A 5 15.00 41.62 -6.42
C ILE A 5 14.47 40.87 -7.65
N ALA A 6 15.37 40.67 -8.59
CA ALA A 6 15.17 40.05 -9.89
C ALA A 6 15.16 38.52 -9.82
N GLN A 7 14.34 37.90 -10.66
CA GLN A 7 14.51 36.54 -11.20
C GLN A 7 14.82 36.68 -12.70
N PRO A 8 15.22 35.63 -13.47
CA PRO A 8 15.88 34.35 -13.15
C PRO A 8 17.09 34.07 -14.08
N ALA A 9 17.88 33.02 -13.82
CA ALA A 9 18.82 32.47 -14.81
C ALA A 9 18.47 31.01 -15.13
N ARG A 10 17.83 30.78 -16.27
CA ARG A 10 17.60 29.45 -16.86
C ARG A 10 18.89 29.00 -17.57
N LYS A 11 19.40 27.82 -17.24
CA LYS A 11 20.45 27.15 -18.02
C LYS A 11 19.81 26.35 -19.17
N PRO A 12 20.42 26.34 -20.38
CA PRO A 12 19.88 25.64 -21.54
C PRO A 12 20.17 24.14 -21.49
N VAL A 13 19.20 23.32 -21.91
CA VAL A 13 19.39 21.90 -22.22
C VAL A 13 19.63 21.78 -23.73
N PRO A 14 20.77 21.23 -24.19
CA PRO A 14 20.96 20.97 -25.61
C PRO A 14 20.15 19.75 -26.06
N VAL A 15 19.24 19.99 -26.99
CA VAL A 15 18.63 19.00 -27.88
C VAL A 15 19.73 18.48 -28.82
N GLY A 16 20.02 17.17 -28.76
CA GLY A 16 21.06 16.52 -29.54
C GLY A 16 20.53 15.27 -30.22
N LEU A 17 19.87 15.48 -31.36
CA LEU A 17 19.47 14.48 -32.35
C LEU A 17 20.72 13.89 -33.03
N ARG A 18 20.92 12.56 -33.01
CA ARG A 18 21.68 11.88 -34.08
C ARG A 18 21.09 10.51 -34.41
N LEU A 19 20.63 10.44 -35.66
CA LEU A 19 20.24 9.27 -36.44
C LEU A 19 21.44 8.43 -36.89
N ALA A 20 21.11 7.19 -37.26
CA ALA A 20 21.78 6.26 -38.18
C ALA A 20 22.97 5.46 -37.60
N ALA A 21 23.16 4.17 -37.87
CA ALA A 21 22.74 3.33 -39.00
C ALA A 21 22.73 1.86 -38.55
N LEU A 22 21.66 1.10 -38.86
CA LEU A 22 21.65 0.01 -39.86
C LEU A 22 22.78 -1.02 -39.72
N PHE A 23 22.44 -2.19 -39.17
CA PHE A 23 22.95 -3.45 -39.70
C PHE A 23 21.79 -4.42 -39.95
N LEU A 24 21.68 -4.75 -41.23
CA LEU A 24 20.74 -5.64 -41.88
C LEU A 24 21.16 -7.10 -41.61
N SER A 25 20.24 -7.95 -41.16
CA SER A 25 20.33 -9.41 -41.38
C SER A 25 18.94 -10.01 -41.31
N ALA A 26 18.44 -10.38 -42.48
CA ALA A 26 17.24 -11.17 -42.66
C ALA A 26 17.48 -12.59 -42.13
N PHE A 27 16.59 -13.08 -41.29
CA PHE A 27 16.28 -14.50 -41.19
C PHE A 27 14.76 -14.64 -41.30
N LEU A 28 14.32 -15.27 -42.39
CA LEU A 28 12.97 -15.80 -42.49
C LEU A 28 12.81 -16.88 -41.40
N ALA A 29 11.90 -16.64 -40.47
CA ALA A 29 11.20 -17.70 -39.77
C ALA A 29 9.75 -17.23 -39.61
N ALA A 30 8.89 -17.72 -40.51
CA ALA A 30 7.46 -17.69 -40.30
C ALA A 30 7.14 -18.61 -39.12
N CYS A 31 7.19 -18.08 -37.90
CA CYS A 31 6.45 -18.66 -36.79
C CYS A 31 5.05 -18.06 -36.86
N ALA A 32 4.10 -18.87 -37.30
CA ALA A 32 2.70 -18.65 -36.97
C ALA A 32 2.60 -18.69 -35.45
N THR A 33 2.69 -17.52 -34.82
CA THR A 33 2.39 -17.37 -33.39
C THR A 33 0.89 -17.55 -33.27
N SER A 34 0.45 -18.76 -32.96
CA SER A 34 -0.86 -18.97 -32.36
C SER A 34 -0.92 -18.08 -31.13
N GLU A 35 -1.65 -16.97 -31.25
CA GLU A 35 -2.03 -16.14 -30.11
C GLU A 35 -2.64 -17.11 -29.07
N PRO A 36 -2.06 -17.22 -27.86
CA PRO A 36 -2.70 -17.99 -26.82
C PRO A 36 -4.07 -17.35 -26.63
N ALA A 37 -5.14 -18.14 -26.79
CA ALA A 37 -6.47 -17.70 -26.41
C ALA A 37 -6.36 -17.10 -25.00
N PRO A 38 -6.90 -15.89 -24.75
CA PRO A 38 -6.82 -15.27 -23.45
C PRO A 38 -7.35 -16.28 -22.43
N ALA A 39 -6.50 -16.63 -21.45
CA ALA A 39 -6.90 -17.55 -20.40
C ALA A 39 -8.19 -17.00 -19.77
N PRO A 40 -9.21 -17.84 -19.55
CA PRO A 40 -10.46 -17.39 -18.97
C PRO A 40 -10.15 -16.70 -17.64
N THR A 41 -10.67 -15.47 -17.49
CA THR A 41 -10.52 -14.69 -16.26
C THR A 41 -11.03 -15.55 -15.10
N PRO A 42 -10.29 -15.67 -13.98
CA PRO A 42 -10.76 -16.39 -12.82
C PRO A 42 -12.17 -15.91 -12.43
N PRO A 43 -13.09 -16.81 -12.04
CA PRO A 43 -14.40 -16.40 -11.60
C PRO A 43 -14.26 -15.41 -10.43
N PRO A 44 -15.10 -14.37 -10.37
CA PRO A 44 -15.02 -13.41 -9.28
C PRO A 44 -15.21 -14.10 -7.93
N PRO A 45 -14.56 -13.59 -6.87
CA PRO A 45 -14.79 -14.11 -5.53
C PRO A 45 -16.28 -14.01 -5.18
N GLN A 46 -16.85 -15.13 -4.69
CA GLN A 46 -18.27 -15.22 -4.38
C GLN A 46 -18.68 -14.33 -3.19
N SER A 47 -17.75 -14.08 -2.27
CA SER A 47 -17.95 -13.14 -1.15
C SER A 47 -16.63 -12.46 -0.80
N CYS A 48 -16.73 -11.16 -0.49
CA CYS A 48 -15.63 -10.36 0.02
C CYS A 48 -15.92 -9.96 1.46
N PRO A 49 -14.89 -9.76 2.30
CA PRO A 49 -15.10 -9.29 3.67
C PRO A 49 -15.88 -7.98 3.72
N GLU A 50 -16.90 -7.91 4.57
CA GLU A 50 -17.67 -6.68 4.80
C GLU A 50 -16.88 -5.66 5.64
N ASN A 51 -16.09 -6.13 6.60
CA ASN A 51 -15.25 -5.34 7.51
C ASN A 51 -13.99 -6.14 7.88
N LEU A 52 -13.15 -5.57 8.75
CA LEU A 52 -11.87 -6.16 9.13
C LEU A 52 -11.94 -7.01 10.41
N SER A 53 -13.13 -7.34 10.92
CA SER A 53 -13.30 -8.05 12.21
C SER A 53 -12.52 -9.36 12.31
N ALA A 54 -12.38 -10.11 11.22
CA ALA A 54 -11.60 -11.34 11.17
C ALA A 54 -10.09 -11.13 11.43
N ALA A 55 -9.57 -9.92 11.21
CA ALA A 55 -8.18 -9.58 11.51
C ALA A 55 -7.90 -9.52 13.02
N LYS A 56 -8.92 -9.30 13.87
CA LYS A 56 -8.75 -9.27 15.35
C LYS A 56 -8.11 -10.55 15.89
N ALA A 57 -8.44 -11.70 15.30
CA ALA A 57 -7.89 -12.99 15.73
C ALA A 57 -6.41 -13.20 15.36
N LYS A 58 -5.84 -12.32 14.53
CA LYS A 58 -4.45 -12.39 14.05
C LYS A 58 -3.53 -11.38 14.72
N LEU A 59 -4.06 -10.54 15.61
CA LEU A 59 -3.26 -9.55 16.32
C LEU A 59 -2.32 -10.24 17.30
N VAL A 60 -1.09 -9.72 17.40
CA VAL A 60 -0.07 -10.19 18.33
C VAL A 60 -0.13 -9.43 19.66
N THR A 61 -0.57 -8.17 19.65
CA THR A 61 -0.77 -7.39 20.88
C THR A 61 -2.14 -7.74 21.48
N PRO A 62 -2.23 -7.97 22.80
CA PRO A 62 -3.51 -8.08 23.49
C PRO A 62 -4.41 -6.88 23.17
N TYR A 63 -5.69 -7.14 22.90
CA TYR A 63 -6.60 -6.12 22.38
C TYR A 63 -6.75 -4.91 23.30
N ASP A 64 -6.79 -5.13 24.61
CA ASP A 64 -6.86 -4.09 25.64
C ASP A 64 -5.63 -3.19 25.65
N GLN A 65 -4.43 -3.76 25.48
CA GLN A 65 -3.19 -2.99 25.38
C GLN A 65 -3.13 -2.19 24.08
N LEU A 66 -3.51 -2.81 22.96
CA LEU A 66 -3.57 -2.12 21.67
C LEU A 66 -4.61 -0.99 21.70
N ALA A 67 -5.76 -1.21 22.32
CA ALA A 67 -6.81 -0.20 22.50
C ALA A 67 -6.37 0.94 23.42
N ALA A 68 -5.59 0.66 24.47
CA ALA A 68 -5.01 1.69 25.32
C ALA A 68 -3.96 2.54 24.56
N PHE A 69 -3.26 1.94 23.61
CA PHE A 69 -2.23 2.60 22.82
C PHE A 69 -2.80 3.45 21.66
N ILE A 70 -3.76 2.90 20.90
CA ILE A 70 -4.34 3.52 19.69
C ILE A 70 -5.62 4.31 19.99
N GLY A 71 -6.30 4.01 21.10
CA GLY A 71 -7.63 4.50 21.44
C GLY A 71 -8.70 3.47 21.07
N SER A 72 -9.52 3.07 22.06
CA SER A 72 -10.52 2.00 21.94
C SER A 72 -11.54 2.24 20.82
N GLU A 73 -12.09 3.46 20.73
CA GLU A 73 -13.05 3.82 19.68
C GLU A 73 -12.43 3.77 18.29
N HIS A 74 -11.17 4.22 18.16
CA HIS A 74 -10.48 4.19 16.89
C HIS A 74 -10.24 2.75 16.45
N LEU A 75 -9.74 1.90 17.35
CA LEU A 75 -9.44 0.51 17.08
C LEU A 75 -10.71 -0.28 16.72
N GLU A 76 -11.79 -0.13 17.50
CA GLU A 76 -13.05 -0.82 17.22
C GLU A 76 -13.65 -0.39 15.88
N ARG A 77 -13.62 0.91 15.57
CA ARG A 77 -14.09 1.43 14.29
C ARG A 77 -13.27 0.88 13.12
N THR A 78 -11.96 0.74 13.26
CA THR A 78 -11.10 0.13 12.21
C THR A 78 -11.56 -1.29 11.87
N PHE A 79 -12.01 -2.06 12.85
CA PHE A 79 -12.45 -3.44 12.62
C PHE A 79 -13.90 -3.58 12.14
N THR A 80 -14.77 -2.63 12.47
CA THR A 80 -16.21 -2.73 12.24
C THR A 80 -16.71 -1.89 11.08
N LYS A 81 -15.96 -0.85 10.69
CA LYS A 81 -16.34 0.00 9.56
C LYS A 81 -16.43 -0.83 8.27
N PRO A 82 -17.50 -0.68 7.48
CA PRO A 82 -17.60 -1.35 6.19
C PRO A 82 -16.42 -1.01 5.28
N VAL A 83 -15.89 -2.01 4.59
CA VAL A 83 -14.76 -1.83 3.67
C VAL A 83 -15.14 -0.90 2.52
N ASP A 84 -16.40 -0.92 2.05
CA ASP A 84 -16.88 0.02 1.03
C ASP A 84 -16.78 1.48 1.49
N ASP A 85 -17.13 1.76 2.75
CA ASP A 85 -17.02 3.11 3.34
C ASP A 85 -15.55 3.53 3.53
N MET A 86 -14.67 2.57 3.82
CA MET A 86 -13.24 2.81 3.91
C MET A 86 -12.66 3.15 2.52
N ILE A 87 -13.04 2.41 1.48
CA ILE A 87 -12.64 2.65 0.10
C ILE A 87 -13.17 4.01 -0.39
N ALA A 88 -14.43 4.32 -0.13
CA ALA A 88 -15.04 5.58 -0.50
C ALA A 88 -14.34 6.77 0.17
N ALA A 89 -14.10 6.69 1.49
CA ALA A 89 -13.35 7.71 2.22
C ALA A 89 -11.90 7.84 1.74
N GLY A 90 -11.30 6.74 1.28
CA GLY A 90 -9.95 6.67 0.72
C GLY A 90 -9.86 7.12 -0.74
N GLY A 91 -10.94 7.57 -1.38
CA GLY A 91 -10.90 8.09 -2.76
C GLY A 91 -11.00 7.01 -3.85
N GLY A 92 -11.56 5.84 -3.53
CA GLY A 92 -11.77 4.73 -4.47
C GLY A 92 -10.72 3.61 -4.33
N PHE A 93 -10.89 2.54 -5.10
CA PHE A 93 -10.10 1.30 -4.97
C PHE A 93 -8.60 1.55 -5.08
N ASP A 94 -8.13 2.16 -6.17
CA ASP A 94 -6.70 2.28 -6.45
C ASP A 94 -5.97 3.12 -5.40
N HIS A 95 -6.54 4.28 -5.03
CA HIS A 95 -5.93 5.15 -4.02
C HIS A 95 -5.93 4.49 -2.64
N SER A 96 -7.02 3.79 -2.28
CA SER A 96 -7.12 3.08 -1.00
C SER A 96 -6.14 1.92 -0.90
N ILE A 97 -6.02 1.11 -1.95
CA ILE A 97 -5.06 0.00 -2.01
C ILE A 97 -3.64 0.53 -1.91
N ALA A 98 -3.28 1.55 -2.72
CA ALA A 98 -1.95 2.14 -2.68
C ALA A 98 -1.61 2.74 -1.31
N ALA A 99 -2.58 3.39 -0.65
CA ALA A 99 -2.40 3.92 0.70
C ALA A 99 -2.16 2.81 1.72
N GLY A 100 -2.94 1.73 1.68
CA GLY A 100 -2.77 0.56 2.56
C GLY A 100 -1.41 -0.12 2.36
N GLU A 101 -1.00 -0.33 1.11
CA GLU A 101 0.31 -0.92 0.78
C GLU A 101 1.48 -0.06 1.26
N ARG A 102 1.35 1.27 1.13
CA ARG A 102 2.34 2.20 1.66
C ARG A 102 2.51 2.05 3.17
N TYR A 103 1.41 1.96 3.94
CA TYR A 103 1.48 1.73 5.39
C TYR A 103 2.09 0.37 5.74
N VAL A 104 1.72 -0.69 5.01
CA VAL A 104 2.35 -2.01 5.17
C VAL A 104 3.86 -1.92 4.97
N GLN A 105 4.31 -1.20 3.94
CA GLN A 105 5.74 -1.05 3.67
C GLN A 105 6.45 -0.20 4.73
N GLU A 106 5.85 0.91 5.16
CA GLU A 106 6.37 1.76 6.22
C GLU A 106 6.60 0.98 7.52
N TYR A 107 5.61 0.19 7.93
CA TYR A 107 5.71 -0.65 9.12
C TYR A 107 6.73 -1.78 8.98
N LYS A 108 6.83 -2.39 7.80
CA LYS A 108 7.91 -3.36 7.52
C LYS A 108 9.29 -2.71 7.62
N ASN A 109 9.45 -1.47 7.17
CA ASN A 109 10.72 -0.75 7.27
C ASN A 109 11.10 -0.44 8.72
N ILE A 110 10.13 -0.08 9.57
CA ILE A 110 10.36 0.09 11.02
C ILE A 110 10.85 -1.23 11.62
N LEU A 111 10.17 -2.34 11.37
CA LEU A 111 10.54 -3.64 11.93
C LEU A 111 11.87 -4.18 11.38
N ALA A 112 12.23 -3.85 10.14
CA ALA A 112 13.51 -4.22 9.55
C ALA A 112 14.69 -3.47 10.21
N ASN A 113 14.42 -2.34 10.88
CA ASN A 113 15.42 -1.53 11.57
C ASN A 113 15.06 -1.35 13.06
N GLU A 114 14.59 -2.43 13.69
CA GLU A 114 14.08 -2.42 15.07
C GLU A 114 15.07 -1.78 16.05
N GLN A 115 16.37 -2.05 15.92
CA GLN A 115 17.38 -1.49 16.82
C GLN A 115 17.46 0.04 16.72
N ALA A 116 17.43 0.62 15.52
CA ALA A 116 17.46 2.06 15.38
C ALA A 116 16.19 2.71 15.97
N THR A 117 15.04 2.04 15.84
CA THR A 117 13.80 2.46 16.49
C THR A 117 13.92 2.40 18.02
N ARG A 118 14.52 1.35 18.58
CA ARG A 118 14.78 1.26 20.03
C ARG A 118 15.69 2.40 20.49
N ASP A 119 16.81 2.62 19.79
CA ASP A 119 17.77 3.68 20.12
C ASP A 119 17.12 5.07 20.08
N GLU A 120 16.31 5.33 19.04
CA GLU A 120 15.55 6.58 18.90
C GLU A 120 14.61 6.78 20.08
N TYR A 121 13.76 5.80 20.40
CA TYR A 121 12.78 5.96 21.47
C TYR A 121 13.42 5.98 22.87
N HIS A 122 14.54 5.28 23.09
CA HIS A 122 15.33 5.46 24.30
C HIS A 122 15.89 6.87 24.42
N SER A 123 16.36 7.48 23.33
CA SER A 123 16.81 8.88 23.34
C SER A 123 15.68 9.87 23.68
N MET A 124 14.42 9.46 23.47
CA MET A 124 13.20 10.17 23.85
C MET A 124 12.71 9.82 25.27
N GLY A 125 13.45 9.02 26.03
CA GLY A 125 13.12 8.63 27.40
C GLY A 125 12.03 7.56 27.51
N LYS A 126 11.81 6.75 26.46
CA LYS A 126 10.93 5.58 26.53
C LYS A 126 11.68 4.38 27.11
N ASP A 127 10.97 3.60 27.92
CA ASP A 127 11.47 2.34 28.45
C ASP A 127 11.22 1.18 27.46
N ASP A 128 11.87 0.05 27.71
CA ASP A 128 11.73 -1.14 26.85
C ASP A 128 10.29 -1.63 26.74
N ALA A 129 9.53 -1.54 27.84
CA ALA A 129 8.13 -2.00 27.87
C ALA A 129 7.26 -1.17 26.91
N TRP A 130 7.43 0.15 26.88
CA TRP A 130 6.72 1.02 25.94
C TRP A 130 7.17 0.73 24.50
N ILE A 131 8.47 0.54 24.26
CA ILE A 131 9.01 0.31 22.92
C ILE A 131 8.56 -1.06 22.37
N ASP A 132 8.53 -2.10 23.20
CA ASP A 132 8.04 -3.42 22.84
C ASP A 132 6.54 -3.38 22.48
N LEU A 133 5.75 -2.62 23.24
CA LEU A 133 4.34 -2.39 22.92
C LEU A 133 4.19 -1.64 21.59
N TYR A 134 4.99 -0.60 21.35
CA TYR A 134 5.00 0.11 20.08
C TYR A 134 5.33 -0.83 18.90
N LEU A 135 6.42 -1.58 18.97
CA LEU A 135 6.84 -2.49 17.90
C LEU A 135 5.82 -3.62 17.67
N SER A 136 5.17 -4.10 18.72
CA SER A 136 4.06 -5.06 18.60
C SER A 136 2.84 -4.42 17.92
N SER A 137 2.51 -3.17 18.25
CA SER A 137 1.46 -2.41 17.56
C SER A 137 1.76 -2.16 16.08
N VAL A 138 3.06 -2.01 15.72
CA VAL A 138 3.49 -1.88 14.32
C VAL A 138 3.27 -3.19 13.55
N ARG A 139 3.54 -4.36 14.18
CA ARG A 139 3.21 -5.68 13.60
C ARG A 139 1.71 -5.84 13.38
N ASP A 140 0.90 -5.39 14.34
CA ASP A 140 -0.56 -5.37 14.20
C ASP A 140 -1.03 -4.41 13.11
N GLY A 141 -0.36 -3.25 12.97
CA GLY A 141 -0.57 -2.32 11.88
C GLY A 141 -0.40 -2.97 10.52
N ILE A 142 0.62 -3.83 10.33
CA ILE A 142 0.78 -4.62 9.09
C ILE A 142 -0.41 -5.54 8.87
N THR A 143 -0.81 -6.29 9.90
CA THR A 143 -1.92 -7.24 9.82
C THR A 143 -3.23 -6.56 9.41
N ILE A 144 -3.54 -5.42 10.04
CA ILE A 144 -4.76 -4.64 9.77
C ILE A 144 -4.75 -4.06 8.36
N ASN A 145 -3.65 -3.41 7.97
CA ASN A 145 -3.56 -2.78 6.65
C ASN A 145 -3.52 -3.80 5.51
N GLN A 146 -2.87 -4.96 5.70
CA GLN A 146 -2.90 -6.03 4.72
C GLN A 146 -4.31 -6.61 4.56
N ALA A 147 -5.03 -6.83 5.68
CA ALA A 147 -6.42 -7.28 5.62
C ALA A 147 -7.32 -6.29 4.86
N PHE A 148 -7.09 -4.98 5.03
CA PHE A 148 -7.78 -3.96 4.25
C PHE A 148 -7.45 -4.04 2.75
N VAL A 149 -6.17 -4.10 2.39
CA VAL A 149 -5.73 -4.21 0.98
C VAL A 149 -6.35 -5.45 0.32
N ASP A 150 -6.35 -6.59 1.00
CA ASP A 150 -6.90 -7.84 0.49
C ASP A 150 -8.42 -7.74 0.29
N ALA A 151 -9.14 -7.15 1.26
CA ALA A 151 -10.58 -6.93 1.15
C ALA A 151 -10.94 -5.95 0.02
N ALA A 152 -10.17 -4.86 -0.12
CA ALA A 152 -10.36 -3.88 -1.18
C ALA A 152 -10.12 -4.48 -2.57
N ARG A 153 -9.07 -5.28 -2.75
CA ARG A 153 -8.79 -6.02 -3.99
C ARG A 153 -9.89 -7.01 -4.33
N CYS A 154 -10.40 -7.74 -3.34
CA CYS A 154 -11.54 -8.64 -3.53
C CYS A 154 -12.75 -7.89 -4.09
N LYS A 155 -13.11 -6.75 -3.46
CA LYS A 155 -14.24 -5.93 -3.88
C LYS A 155 -14.01 -5.29 -5.26
N GLN A 156 -12.79 -4.88 -5.57
CA GLN A 156 -12.42 -4.39 -6.91
C GLN A 156 -12.67 -5.47 -7.98
N ALA A 157 -12.23 -6.70 -7.73
CA ALA A 157 -12.45 -7.82 -8.64
C ALA A 157 -13.94 -8.15 -8.82
N GLN A 158 -14.74 -8.11 -7.75
CA GLN A 158 -16.21 -8.25 -7.84
C GLN A 158 -16.84 -7.16 -8.70
N ALA A 159 -16.48 -5.89 -8.48
CA ALA A 159 -17.02 -4.76 -9.23
C ALA A 159 -16.68 -4.86 -10.72
N GLN A 160 -15.45 -5.27 -11.06
CA GLN A 160 -15.03 -5.47 -12.44
C GLN A 160 -15.81 -6.60 -13.13
N ALA A 161 -16.07 -7.71 -12.44
CA ALA A 161 -16.86 -8.81 -12.99
C ALA A 161 -18.34 -8.46 -13.17
N GLN A 162 -18.89 -7.57 -12.34
CA GLN A 162 -20.26 -7.06 -12.50
C GLN A 162 -20.41 -6.13 -13.71
N GLN A 163 -19.35 -5.46 -14.15
CA GLN A 163 -19.36 -4.59 -15.33
C GLN A 163 -19.20 -5.34 -16.65
N GLN A 164 -18.78 -6.61 -16.60
CA GLN A 164 -18.54 -7.46 -17.77
C GLN A 164 -19.73 -8.38 -18.11
N ASN A 165 -20.75 -8.42 -17.25
CA ASN A 165 -22.01 -9.14 -17.43
C ASN A 165 -23.15 -8.14 -17.70
#